data_AF-A0A1Q7CCF0-F1
#
_entry.id   AF-A0A1Q7CCF0-F1
#
_cell.length_a   1.000
_cell.length_b   1.000
_cell.length_c   1.000
_cell.angle_alpha   90.00
_cell.angle_beta   90.00
_cell.angle_gamma   90.00
#
_symmetry.space_group_name_H-M   'P 1'
#
loop_
_entity.id
_entity.type
_entity.pdbx_description
1 polymer ?
#
loop_
_entity_poly.entity_id
_entity_poly.type
_entity_poly.pdbx_seq_one_letter_code
_entity_poly.pdbx_strand_id
1 'polypeptide(L)'
;MKNAFPKAIALFFTFLMVASPVLASDPPWKGKPYQQWDDKDIQRVFSDSPWARKTTITRTWSAVSQKDAQNPQLPGGGRGMPGAQGRGGAQGPSDAGGESTYDIYWASSRVMRAATARRAVLHGGKADMEVDKYASQPQEEYQVVIQSEDMAPFVRHDEKFFEANSFLEPKKSRQKIAPSHVVYERDEKSQIAAAVFFFPRKTASGEPTVGSEEKSVEFNCKLEGTNLRVSFEPQKMLDNQGPAL
;
A
#
# COMPACT_ATOMS: atom_id res chain seq x y z
N MET A 1 -13.16 57.88 -54.95
CA MET A 1 -14.28 56.92 -55.04
C MET A 1 -13.73 55.56 -55.47
N LYS A 2 -14.00 54.53 -54.66
CA LYS A 2 -14.34 53.12 -55.01
C LYS A 2 -13.35 52.26 -55.83
N ASN A 3 -12.65 51.40 -55.07
CA ASN A 3 -12.49 49.93 -55.17
C ASN A 3 -12.10 49.23 -56.50
N ALA A 4 -11.02 48.42 -56.44
CA ALA A 4 -11.00 47.00 -56.83
C ALA A 4 -9.73 46.26 -56.32
N PHE A 5 -9.91 45.16 -55.58
CA PHE A 5 -8.92 44.18 -55.05
C PHE A 5 -8.50 43.13 -56.13
N PRO A 6 -7.74 42.05 -55.84
CA PRO A 6 -6.35 41.91 -55.38
C PRO A 6 -5.54 40.88 -56.22
N LYS A 7 -4.23 40.68 -55.97
CA LYS A 7 -3.54 39.42 -56.33
C LYS A 7 -2.72 38.86 -55.16
N ALA A 8 -3.33 37.85 -54.55
CA ALA A 8 -2.80 36.70 -53.81
C ALA A 8 -1.39 36.78 -53.20
N ILE A 9 -1.35 36.86 -51.87
CA ILE A 9 -0.26 36.27 -51.07
C ILE A 9 -0.90 35.13 -50.28
N ALA A 10 -0.63 33.90 -50.69
CA ALA A 10 -1.02 32.71 -49.95
C ALA A 10 -0.12 32.59 -48.72
N LEU A 11 -0.66 32.89 -47.54
CA LEU A 11 0.02 32.63 -46.27
C LEU A 11 -0.44 31.25 -45.76
N PHE A 12 0.38 30.24 -45.98
CA PHE A 12 0.20 28.93 -45.36
C PHE A 12 0.67 29.03 -43.90
N PHE A 13 -0.27 29.11 -42.95
CA PHE A 13 0.03 28.95 -41.53
C PHE A 13 0.11 27.46 -41.21
N THR A 14 1.31 26.89 -41.28
CA THR A 14 1.57 25.55 -40.76
C THR A 14 1.63 25.64 -39.24
N PHE A 15 0.55 25.21 -38.57
CA PHE A 15 0.50 25.07 -37.12
C PHE A 15 1.37 23.86 -36.72
N LEU A 16 2.63 24.12 -36.40
CA LEU A 16 3.55 23.10 -35.89
C LEU A 16 3.13 22.74 -34.46
N MET A 17 2.33 21.68 -34.31
CA MET A 17 2.11 21.06 -32.99
C MET A 17 3.45 20.50 -32.51
N VAL A 18 4.11 21.24 -31.62
CA VAL A 18 5.24 20.72 -30.86
C VAL A 18 4.66 19.73 -29.85
N ALA A 19 4.59 18.46 -30.23
CA ALA A 19 4.40 17.37 -29.29
C ALA A 19 5.63 17.33 -28.39
N SER A 20 5.55 18.00 -27.24
CA SER A 20 6.58 17.89 -26.22
C SER A 20 6.57 16.44 -25.73
N PRO A 21 7.68 15.68 -25.86
CA PRO A 21 7.75 14.39 -25.20
C PRO A 21 7.60 14.66 -23.71
N VAL A 22 6.60 14.04 -23.08
CA VAL A 22 6.54 13.96 -21.63
C VAL A 22 7.76 13.13 -21.22
N LEU A 23 8.89 13.79 -21.00
CA LEU A 23 10.01 13.18 -20.30
C LEU A 23 9.43 12.75 -18.96
N ALA A 24 9.29 11.44 -18.78
CA ALA A 24 8.90 10.88 -17.51
C ALA A 24 9.93 11.39 -16.50
N SER A 25 9.55 12.36 -15.67
CA SER A 25 10.44 12.89 -14.65
C SER A 25 10.95 11.73 -13.82
N ASP A 26 12.26 11.77 -13.53
CA ASP A 26 12.91 10.74 -12.75
C ASP A 26 12.09 10.40 -11.50
N PRO A 27 12.07 9.13 -11.07
CA PRO A 27 11.31 8.75 -9.90
C PRO A 27 11.73 9.62 -8.68
N PRO A 28 10.78 10.13 -7.88
CA PRO A 28 11.09 11.10 -6.83
C PRO A 28 12.10 10.57 -5.80
N TRP A 29 12.12 9.26 -5.57
CA TRP A 29 13.06 8.57 -4.68
C TRP A 29 14.48 8.37 -5.26
N LYS A 30 14.77 8.79 -6.51
CA LYS A 30 16.08 8.63 -7.19
C LYS A 30 16.81 9.96 -7.46
N GLY A 31 16.63 10.97 -6.61
CA GLY A 31 17.44 12.19 -6.70
C GLY A 31 16.76 13.45 -6.19
N LYS A 32 15.42 13.46 -6.05
CA LYS A 32 14.70 14.60 -5.49
C LYS A 32 14.70 14.51 -3.95
N PRO A 33 15.22 15.51 -3.21
CA PRO A 33 15.12 15.54 -1.75
C PRO A 33 13.65 15.55 -1.31
N TYR A 34 13.32 14.86 -0.23
CA TYR A 34 11.92 14.70 0.19
C TYR A 34 11.25 16.04 0.54
N GLN A 35 12.02 17.06 0.93
CA GLN A 35 11.53 18.40 1.21
C GLN A 35 10.87 19.05 -0.01
N GLN A 36 11.25 18.62 -1.22
CA GLN A 36 10.69 19.08 -2.47
C GLN A 36 9.56 18.19 -2.99
N TRP A 37 9.27 17.05 -2.34
CA TRP A 37 8.15 16.20 -2.74
C TRP A 37 6.84 16.92 -2.44
N ASP A 38 6.00 16.97 -3.47
CA ASP A 38 4.60 17.37 -3.41
C ASP A 38 3.68 16.13 -3.29
N ASP A 39 2.37 16.35 -3.29
CA ASP A 39 1.39 15.26 -3.17
C ASP A 39 1.50 14.26 -4.33
N LYS A 40 1.84 14.70 -5.54
CA LYS A 40 1.98 13.82 -6.71
C LYS A 40 3.22 12.95 -6.58
N ASP A 41 4.33 13.50 -6.10
CA ASP A 41 5.54 12.74 -5.83
C ASP A 41 5.30 11.70 -4.73
N ILE A 42 4.62 12.08 -3.65
CA ILE A 42 4.27 11.17 -2.55
C ILE A 42 3.37 10.05 -3.05
N GLN A 43 2.34 10.37 -3.86
CA GLN A 43 1.50 9.35 -4.50
C GLN A 43 2.34 8.37 -5.31
N ARG A 44 3.27 8.87 -6.13
CA ARG A 44 4.19 7.99 -6.89
C ARG A 44 5.08 7.15 -5.98
N VAL A 45 5.54 7.66 -4.83
CA VAL A 45 6.28 6.84 -3.85
C VAL A 45 5.42 5.66 -3.39
N PHE A 46 4.14 5.88 -3.08
CA PHE A 46 3.23 4.82 -2.62
C PHE A 46 2.65 3.94 -3.74
N SER A 47 2.75 4.33 -5.02
CA SER A 47 2.20 3.55 -6.14
C SER A 47 3.26 2.88 -7.03
N ASP A 48 4.34 3.58 -7.32
CA ASP A 48 5.27 3.24 -8.40
C ASP A 48 6.65 2.81 -7.86
N SER A 49 6.89 2.99 -6.55
CA SER A 49 8.21 2.73 -5.99
C SER A 49 8.52 1.25 -5.78
N PRO A 50 9.81 0.86 -5.77
CA PRO A 50 10.23 -0.50 -5.45
C PRO A 50 9.73 -1.02 -4.10
N TRP A 51 9.39 -0.13 -3.16
CA TRP A 51 8.88 -0.43 -1.84
C TRP A 51 7.36 -0.57 -1.76
N ALA A 52 6.63 -0.28 -2.84
CA ALA A 52 5.18 -0.36 -2.90
C ALA A 52 4.70 -1.41 -3.91
N ARG A 53 3.61 -2.09 -3.58
CA ARG A 53 2.94 -3.06 -4.43
C ARG A 53 1.44 -2.85 -4.34
N LYS A 54 0.78 -2.99 -5.47
CA LYS A 54 -0.69 -3.09 -5.53
C LYS A 54 -1.06 -4.48 -5.99
N THR A 55 -2.05 -5.07 -5.35
CA THR A 55 -2.63 -6.32 -5.83
C THR A 55 -4.13 -6.26 -5.71
N THR A 56 -4.80 -6.77 -6.73
CA THR A 56 -6.25 -6.94 -6.74
C THR A 56 -6.56 -8.40 -6.49
N ILE A 57 -7.49 -8.67 -5.57
CA ILE A 57 -7.96 -10.02 -5.29
C ILE A 57 -9.47 -10.07 -5.40
N THR A 58 -9.99 -11.19 -5.89
CA THR A 58 -11.40 -11.49 -5.84
C THR A 58 -11.76 -11.85 -4.40
N ARG A 59 -12.66 -11.08 -3.79
CA ARG A 59 -13.14 -11.32 -2.44
C ARG A 59 -13.96 -12.59 -2.40
N THR A 60 -13.70 -13.44 -1.42
CA THR A 60 -14.61 -14.54 -1.06
C THR A 60 -15.49 -14.17 0.15
N TRP A 61 -15.43 -12.91 0.59
CA TRP A 61 -16.24 -12.38 1.67
C TRP A 61 -17.18 -11.28 1.18
N SER A 62 -18.30 -11.10 1.88
CA SER A 62 -19.18 -9.96 1.65
C SER A 62 -18.50 -8.67 2.06
N ALA A 63 -18.61 -7.63 1.24
CA ALA A 63 -18.27 -6.27 1.66
C ALA A 63 -19.12 -5.92 2.88
N VAL A 64 -18.48 -5.50 3.98
CA VAL A 64 -19.20 -5.08 5.19
C VAL A 64 -18.56 -3.79 5.65
N SER A 65 -19.37 -2.77 5.96
CA SER A 65 -18.84 -1.55 6.54
C SER A 65 -18.18 -1.89 7.88
N GLN A 66 -17.08 -1.23 8.25
CA GLN A 66 -16.42 -1.60 9.51
C GLN A 66 -17.34 -1.47 10.74
N LYS A 67 -18.30 -0.55 10.70
CA LYS A 67 -19.31 -0.39 11.76
C LYS A 67 -20.18 -1.64 11.90
N ASP A 68 -20.56 -2.23 10.77
CA ASP A 68 -21.34 -3.47 10.76
C ASP A 68 -20.46 -4.66 11.15
N ALA A 69 -19.20 -4.70 10.72
CA ALA A 69 -18.22 -5.75 11.03
C ALA A 69 -17.87 -5.85 12.53
N GLN A 70 -18.04 -4.76 13.28
CA GLN A 70 -17.90 -4.73 14.75
C GLN A 70 -19.16 -5.22 15.49
N ASN A 71 -20.26 -5.49 14.79
CA ASN A 71 -21.47 -6.04 15.38
C ASN A 71 -21.34 -7.57 15.54
N PRO A 72 -21.42 -8.13 16.77
CA PRO A 72 -21.28 -9.57 17.02
C PRO A 72 -22.33 -10.46 16.33
N GLN A 73 -23.38 -9.88 15.76
CA GLN A 73 -24.48 -10.61 15.11
C GLN A 73 -24.25 -10.93 13.62
N LEU A 74 -23.08 -10.65 13.05
CA LEU A 74 -22.78 -11.05 11.68
C LEU A 74 -22.60 -12.58 11.57
N PRO A 75 -23.22 -13.23 10.56
CA PRO A 75 -23.11 -14.67 10.38
C PRO A 75 -21.77 -15.01 9.72
N GLY A 76 -20.72 -15.11 10.53
CA GLY A 76 -19.38 -15.52 10.12
C GLY A 76 -18.76 -16.62 10.98
N GLY A 77 -19.48 -17.12 11.99
CA GLY A 77 -19.02 -18.21 12.86
C GLY A 77 -19.88 -19.46 12.65
N GLY A 78 -19.31 -20.50 12.04
CA GLY A 78 -19.99 -21.78 11.89
C GLY A 78 -20.40 -22.39 13.23
N ARG A 79 -21.72 -22.57 13.43
CA ARG A 79 -22.31 -23.55 14.35
C ARG A 79 -23.75 -23.82 13.90
N GLY A 80 -24.08 -25.11 13.75
CA GLY A 80 -25.30 -25.57 13.10
C GLY A 80 -26.59 -25.42 13.91
N MET A 81 -27.68 -25.28 13.13
CA MET A 81 -29.09 -25.70 13.34
C MET A 81 -29.92 -25.03 14.46
N PRO A 82 -31.27 -25.13 14.43
CA PRO A 82 -32.21 -24.82 13.34
C PRO A 82 -33.41 -23.96 13.82
N GLY A 83 -34.04 -23.23 12.89
CA GLY A 83 -35.42 -22.76 13.03
C GLY A 83 -35.61 -21.35 13.62
N ALA A 84 -35.87 -20.39 12.75
CA ALA A 84 -36.71 -19.24 13.06
C ALA A 84 -37.30 -18.70 11.76
N GLN A 85 -38.57 -19.02 11.54
CA GLN A 85 -39.38 -18.47 10.46
C GLN A 85 -39.80 -17.04 10.87
N GLY A 86 -39.43 -16.02 10.09
CA GLY A 86 -39.85 -14.67 10.42
C GLY A 86 -39.32 -13.55 9.53
N ARG A 87 -40.16 -13.18 8.55
CA ARG A 87 -40.34 -11.83 7.95
C ARG A 87 -39.24 -11.28 7.05
N GLY A 88 -39.68 -11.03 5.80
CA GLY A 88 -38.88 -10.51 4.71
C GLY A 88 -38.62 -9.01 4.76
N GLY A 89 -37.51 -8.67 4.12
CA GLY A 89 -37.15 -7.39 3.54
C GLY A 89 -36.10 -7.68 2.46
N ALA A 90 -36.45 -7.41 1.20
CA ALA A 90 -35.62 -7.62 0.01
C ALA A 90 -34.30 -6.82 0.11
N GLN A 91 -33.12 -7.46 0.03
CA GLN A 91 -32.38 -7.90 -1.17
C GLN A 91 -31.38 -6.84 -1.67
N GLY A 92 -30.10 -7.07 -1.34
CA GLY A 92 -28.96 -6.76 -2.20
C GLY A 92 -28.16 -8.06 -2.37
N PRO A 93 -27.48 -8.30 -3.51
CA PRO A 93 -26.67 -9.50 -3.69
C PRO A 93 -25.62 -9.57 -2.57
N SER A 94 -25.35 -10.76 -2.07
CA SER A 94 -24.11 -11.00 -1.34
C SER A 94 -22.94 -10.64 -2.27
N ASP A 95 -22.29 -9.49 -2.06
CA ASP A 95 -21.14 -8.98 -2.84
C ASP A 95 -19.86 -9.84 -2.72
N ALA A 96 -19.99 -11.08 -2.21
CA ALA A 96 -18.96 -12.09 -2.31
C ALA A 96 -18.68 -12.34 -3.81
N GLY A 97 -17.46 -12.06 -4.25
CA GLY A 97 -17.04 -12.09 -5.65
C GLY A 97 -16.58 -10.75 -6.23
N GLY A 98 -16.77 -9.63 -5.53
CA GLY A 98 -16.22 -8.33 -5.97
C GLY A 98 -14.69 -8.28 -5.85
N GLU A 99 -14.03 -7.44 -6.66
CA GLU A 99 -12.59 -7.21 -6.56
C GLU A 99 -12.26 -6.19 -5.46
N SER A 100 -11.17 -6.42 -4.74
CA SER A 100 -10.59 -5.45 -3.81
C SER A 100 -9.11 -5.25 -4.10
N THR A 101 -8.71 -3.98 -4.16
CA THR A 101 -7.32 -3.59 -4.37
C THR A 101 -6.68 -3.26 -3.03
N TYR A 102 -5.53 -3.86 -2.80
CA TYR A 102 -4.71 -3.64 -1.61
C TYR A 102 -3.42 -2.94 -2.00
N ASP A 103 -3.09 -1.90 -1.26
CA ASP A 103 -1.79 -1.24 -1.27
C ASP A 103 -0.93 -1.87 -0.18
N ILE A 104 0.23 -2.40 -0.56
CA ILE A 104 1.18 -3.07 0.33
C ILE A 104 2.53 -2.42 0.19
N TYR A 105 3.11 -1.94 1.29
CA TYR A 105 4.39 -1.25 1.21
C TYR A 105 5.32 -1.54 2.40
N TRP A 106 6.62 -1.43 2.13
CA TRP A 106 7.69 -1.68 3.09
C TRP A 106 7.99 -0.42 3.90
N ALA A 107 7.17 -0.18 4.94
CA ALA A 107 7.14 1.02 5.76
C ALA A 107 8.43 1.27 6.56
N SER A 108 9.18 0.23 6.89
CA SER A 108 10.47 0.37 7.59
C SER A 108 11.60 0.92 6.72
N SER A 109 11.35 1.24 5.45
CA SER A 109 12.32 1.92 4.61
C SER A 109 12.41 3.42 4.93
N ARG A 110 13.60 4.00 4.73
CA ARG A 110 13.81 5.45 4.89
C ARG A 110 12.90 6.26 3.95
N VAL A 111 12.73 5.80 2.70
CA VAL A 111 11.89 6.44 1.67
C VAL A 111 10.42 6.45 2.09
N MET A 112 9.87 5.32 2.55
CA MET A 112 8.48 5.25 2.98
C MET A 112 8.22 6.06 4.24
N ARG A 113 9.16 6.08 5.20
CA ARG A 113 9.07 6.95 6.36
C ARG A 113 9.10 8.43 5.99
N ALA A 114 10.02 8.83 5.11
CA ALA A 114 10.09 10.21 4.62
C ALA A 114 8.80 10.62 3.90
N ALA A 115 8.24 9.76 3.04
CA ALA A 115 6.98 10.03 2.34
C ALA A 115 5.79 10.14 3.30
N THR A 116 5.66 9.21 4.25
CA THR A 116 4.61 9.24 5.28
C THR A 116 4.67 10.53 6.10
N ALA A 117 5.86 10.89 6.58
CA ALA A 117 6.07 12.06 7.41
C ALA A 117 5.86 13.37 6.62
N ARG A 118 6.37 13.45 5.39
CA ARG A 118 6.16 14.59 4.49
C ARG A 118 4.68 14.80 4.20
N ARG A 119 3.92 13.74 3.94
CA ARG A 119 2.47 13.79 3.74
C ARG A 119 1.75 14.38 4.97
N ALA A 120 2.15 13.97 6.17
CA ALA A 120 1.58 14.50 7.40
C ALA A 120 1.88 16.00 7.61
N VAL A 121 3.07 16.47 7.22
CA VAL A 121 3.42 17.89 7.24
C VAL A 121 2.61 18.69 6.22
N LEU A 122 2.47 18.19 4.99
CA LEU A 122 1.72 18.89 3.92
C LEU A 122 0.22 19.03 4.21
N HIS A 123 -0.40 18.04 4.84
CA HIS A 123 -1.83 18.06 5.15
C HIS A 123 -2.14 18.50 6.59
N GLY A 124 -1.18 19.12 7.28
CA GLY A 124 -1.42 19.73 8.60
C GLY A 124 -1.63 18.75 9.76
N GLY A 125 -1.32 17.46 9.57
CA GLY A 125 -1.48 16.44 10.62
C GLY A 125 -0.47 16.60 11.75
N LYS A 126 0.78 17.01 11.44
CA LYS A 126 1.87 17.24 12.41
C LYS A 126 2.88 18.25 11.85
N ALA A 127 2.59 19.55 11.96
CA ALA A 127 3.47 20.60 11.42
C ALA A 127 4.89 20.57 12.03
N ASP A 128 5.02 20.16 13.29
CA ASP A 128 6.30 20.04 14.01
C ASP A 128 7.01 18.70 13.81
N MET A 129 6.61 17.90 12.82
CA MET A 129 7.25 16.63 12.53
C MET A 129 8.64 16.83 11.94
N GLU A 130 9.67 16.48 12.71
CA GLU A 130 11.06 16.38 12.26
C GLU A 130 11.25 15.19 11.31
N VAL A 131 10.95 15.40 10.02
CA VAL A 131 10.96 14.34 8.99
C VAL A 131 12.31 13.63 8.90
N ASP A 132 13.42 14.36 8.91
CA ASP A 132 14.78 13.78 8.82
C ASP A 132 15.06 12.82 9.98
N LYS A 133 14.68 13.23 11.20
CA LYS A 133 14.85 12.42 12.42
C LYS A 133 14.00 11.16 12.34
N TYR A 134 12.74 11.28 11.94
CA TYR A 134 11.84 10.14 11.79
C TYR A 134 12.30 9.18 10.68
N ALA A 135 12.65 9.71 9.50
CA ALA A 135 13.10 8.93 8.37
C ALA A 135 14.43 8.22 8.63
N SER A 136 15.32 8.80 9.43
CA SER A 136 16.63 8.21 9.74
C SER A 136 16.65 7.31 10.97
N GLN A 137 15.55 7.25 11.73
CA GLN A 137 15.48 6.41 12.94
C GLN A 137 15.73 4.94 12.59
N PRO A 138 16.70 4.26 13.25
CA PRO A 138 16.92 2.83 13.08
C PRO A 138 15.64 2.05 13.36
N GLN A 139 15.29 1.12 12.47
CA GLN A 139 14.17 0.20 12.68
C GLN A 139 14.73 -1.15 13.08
N GLU A 140 14.29 -1.65 14.23
CA GLU A 140 14.70 -2.96 14.75
C GLU A 140 14.08 -4.11 13.94
N GLU A 141 12.94 -3.83 13.31
CA GLU A 141 12.13 -4.78 12.56
C GLU A 141 11.87 -4.26 11.15
N TYR A 142 11.61 -5.18 10.22
CA TYR A 142 10.97 -4.82 8.96
C TYR A 142 9.49 -4.58 9.23
N GLN A 143 8.93 -3.56 8.58
CA GLN A 143 7.50 -3.25 8.68
C GLN A 143 6.90 -3.33 7.30
N VAL A 144 5.93 -4.22 7.13
CA VAL A 144 5.11 -4.30 5.91
C VAL A 144 3.70 -3.89 6.27
N VAL A 145 3.16 -2.93 5.55
CA VAL A 145 1.82 -2.39 5.79
C VAL A 145 0.88 -2.88 4.70
N ILE A 146 -0.35 -3.22 5.09
CA ILE A 146 -1.47 -3.44 4.19
C ILE A 146 -2.52 -2.34 4.42
N GLN A 147 -2.95 -1.70 3.33
CA GLN A 147 -4.05 -0.74 3.30
C GLN A 147 -5.00 -1.08 2.15
N SER A 148 -6.28 -0.78 2.32
CA SER A 148 -7.34 -1.00 1.34
C SER A 148 -8.56 -0.16 1.72
N GLU A 149 -9.43 0.11 0.76
CA GLU A 149 -10.76 0.63 1.04
C GLU A 149 -11.61 -0.40 1.80
N ASP A 150 -11.47 -1.68 1.44
CA ASP A 150 -12.08 -2.79 2.15
C ASP A 150 -11.08 -3.42 3.13
N MET A 151 -11.20 -3.04 4.40
CA MET A 151 -10.45 -3.61 5.52
C MET A 151 -11.26 -4.68 6.30
N ALA A 152 -12.37 -5.19 5.76
CA ALA A 152 -13.24 -6.14 6.47
C ALA A 152 -12.53 -7.40 6.98
N PRO A 153 -11.57 -8.03 6.26
CA PRO A 153 -10.83 -9.17 6.81
C PRO A 153 -10.08 -8.85 8.10
N PHE A 154 -9.56 -7.63 8.23
CA PHE A 154 -8.85 -7.15 9.43
C PHE A 154 -9.78 -6.74 10.57
N VAL A 155 -11.07 -6.53 10.29
CA VAL A 155 -12.06 -6.30 11.35
C VAL A 155 -12.58 -7.61 11.92
N ARG A 156 -12.72 -8.64 11.08
CA ARG A 156 -13.25 -9.96 11.47
C ARG A 156 -12.24 -10.84 12.19
N HIS A 157 -10.96 -10.56 12.00
CA HIS A 157 -9.86 -11.26 12.63
C HIS A 157 -8.98 -10.29 13.42
N ASP A 158 -8.39 -10.76 14.51
CA ASP A 158 -7.49 -9.99 15.35
C ASP A 158 -6.03 -10.06 14.86
N GLU A 159 -5.17 -9.27 15.48
CA GLU A 159 -3.74 -9.21 15.18
C GLU A 159 -3.06 -10.60 15.32
N LYS A 160 -3.50 -11.41 16.29
CA LYS A 160 -2.95 -12.78 16.52
C LYS A 160 -3.25 -13.73 15.36
N PHE A 161 -4.43 -13.64 14.78
CA PHE A 161 -4.76 -14.41 13.59
C PHE A 161 -3.76 -14.10 12.46
N PHE A 162 -3.48 -12.82 12.21
CA PHE A 162 -2.58 -12.41 11.13
C PHE A 162 -1.11 -12.68 11.44
N GLU A 163 -0.72 -12.64 12.71
CA GLU A 163 0.61 -13.07 13.16
C GLU A 163 0.86 -14.54 12.79
N ALA A 164 -0.11 -15.42 13.04
CA ALA A 164 -0.02 -16.85 12.75
C ALA A 164 -0.16 -17.21 11.26
N ASN A 165 -0.71 -16.31 10.43
CA ASN A 165 -1.10 -16.61 9.05
C ASN A 165 -0.39 -15.74 7.99
N SER A 166 0.70 -15.08 8.37
CA SER A 166 1.50 -14.24 7.46
C SER A 166 2.98 -14.52 7.60
N PHE A 167 3.74 -14.31 6.53
CA PHE A 167 5.19 -14.48 6.54
C PHE A 167 5.87 -13.73 5.40
N LEU A 168 7.15 -13.40 5.60
CA LEU A 168 8.08 -13.11 4.51
C LEU A 168 8.79 -14.40 4.09
N GLU A 169 9.04 -14.56 2.80
CA GLU A 169 9.83 -15.67 2.24
C GLU A 169 10.89 -15.12 1.28
N PRO A 170 12.16 -15.03 1.71
CA PRO A 170 13.27 -14.69 0.83
C PRO A 170 13.47 -15.80 -0.21
N LYS A 171 13.65 -15.41 -1.48
CA LYS A 171 13.77 -16.37 -2.59
C LYS A 171 15.00 -17.28 -2.45
N LYS A 172 16.10 -16.80 -1.87
CA LYS A 172 17.35 -17.56 -1.74
C LYS A 172 17.26 -18.65 -0.67
N SER A 173 16.77 -18.31 0.53
CA SER A 173 16.69 -19.25 1.65
C SER A 173 15.42 -20.10 1.62
N ARG A 174 14.32 -19.56 1.05
CA ARG A 174 12.97 -20.14 1.10
C ARG A 174 12.48 -20.39 2.53
N GLN A 175 13.13 -19.79 3.52
CA GLN A 175 12.74 -19.89 4.91
C GLN A 175 11.64 -18.88 5.18
N LYS A 176 10.52 -19.36 5.74
CA LYS A 176 9.43 -18.49 6.17
C LYS A 176 9.83 -17.74 7.44
N ILE A 177 9.63 -16.44 7.42
CA ILE A 177 9.85 -15.53 8.54
C ILE A 177 8.48 -15.05 8.98
N ALA A 178 7.99 -15.55 10.10
CA ALA A 178 6.76 -15.07 10.71
C ALA A 178 6.97 -13.64 11.26
N PRO A 179 5.92 -12.80 11.29
CA PRO A 179 5.99 -11.55 12.03
C PRO A 179 6.12 -11.85 13.53
N SER A 180 6.80 -10.98 14.26
CA SER A 180 6.87 -11.01 15.73
C SER A 180 5.56 -10.54 16.36
N HIS A 181 4.87 -9.61 15.70
CA HIS A 181 3.56 -9.10 16.07
C HIS A 181 2.93 -8.36 14.89
N VAL A 182 1.62 -8.11 15.01
CA VAL A 182 0.83 -7.27 14.08
C VAL A 182 0.17 -6.15 14.89
N VAL A 183 0.05 -4.96 14.30
CA VAL A 183 -0.64 -3.82 14.89
C VAL A 183 -1.64 -3.26 13.90
N TYR A 184 -2.86 -2.98 14.36
CA TYR A 184 -3.83 -2.22 13.59
C TYR A 184 -3.73 -0.73 13.88
N GLU A 185 -3.41 0.04 12.84
CA GLU A 185 -3.52 1.49 12.88
C GLU A 185 -4.96 1.89 12.61
N ARG A 186 -5.45 2.86 13.38
CA ARG A 186 -6.81 3.36 13.29
C ARG A 186 -6.84 4.80 12.85
N ASP A 187 -7.85 5.17 12.09
CA ASP A 187 -8.11 6.57 11.72
C ASP A 187 -8.78 7.34 12.88
N GLU A 188 -9.08 8.62 12.63
CA GLU A 188 -9.76 9.49 13.60
C GLU A 188 -11.14 8.99 14.04
N LYS A 189 -11.78 8.12 13.26
CA LYS A 189 -13.07 7.48 13.55
C LYS A 189 -12.90 6.14 14.26
N SER A 190 -11.69 5.80 14.71
CA SER A 190 -11.32 4.51 15.32
C SER A 190 -11.51 3.31 14.38
N GLN A 191 -11.64 3.56 13.09
CA GLN A 191 -11.75 2.56 12.04
C GLN A 191 -10.36 2.02 11.69
N ILE A 192 -10.21 0.71 11.48
CA ILE A 192 -8.92 0.12 11.09
C ILE A 192 -8.54 0.66 9.72
N ALA A 193 -7.51 1.48 9.64
CA ALA A 193 -7.03 2.11 8.41
C ALA A 193 -5.89 1.31 7.78
N ALA A 194 -5.10 0.60 8.59
CA ALA A 194 -3.99 -0.22 8.13
C ALA A 194 -3.70 -1.37 9.08
N ALA A 195 -3.11 -2.44 8.55
CA ALA A 195 -2.47 -3.49 9.33
C ALA A 195 -0.95 -3.46 9.10
N VAL A 196 -0.18 -3.36 10.18
CA VAL A 196 1.29 -3.27 10.17
C VAL A 196 1.86 -4.58 10.71
N PHE A 197 2.68 -5.23 9.88
CA PHE A 197 3.33 -6.50 10.18
C PHE A 197 4.79 -6.26 10.50
N PHE A 198 5.23 -6.66 11.69
CA PHE A 198 6.59 -6.46 12.16
C PHE A 198 7.37 -7.77 12.04
N PHE A 199 8.45 -7.78 11.26
CA PHE A 199 9.27 -8.96 11.03
C PHE A 199 10.67 -8.77 11.60
N PRO A 200 11.24 -9.79 12.27
CA PRO A 200 12.59 -9.69 12.78
C PRO A 200 13.60 -9.53 11.64
N ARG A 201 14.50 -8.55 11.78
CA ARG A 201 15.61 -8.33 10.83
C ARG A 201 16.73 -9.36 10.97
N LYS A 202 16.80 -10.02 12.12
CA LYS A 202 17.85 -10.97 12.47
C LYS A 202 17.23 -12.28 12.97
N THR A 203 17.87 -13.39 12.64
CA THR A 203 17.58 -14.70 13.23
C THR A 203 18.00 -14.72 14.70
N ALA A 204 17.66 -15.79 15.42
CA ALA A 204 18.14 -16.01 16.79
C ALA A 204 19.67 -16.08 16.89
N SER A 205 20.36 -16.46 15.81
CA SER A 205 21.83 -16.46 15.72
C SER A 205 22.43 -15.08 15.38
N GLY A 206 21.60 -14.07 15.14
CA GLY A 206 22.03 -12.71 14.80
C GLY A 206 22.26 -12.45 13.31
N GLU A 207 22.04 -13.43 12.45
CA GLU A 207 22.20 -13.30 11.00
C GLU A 207 21.02 -12.55 10.36
N PRO A 208 21.23 -11.73 9.32
CA PRO A 208 20.13 -11.05 8.64
C PRO A 208 19.10 -12.03 8.05
N THR A 209 17.82 -11.81 8.32
CA THR A 209 16.72 -12.64 7.77
C THR A 209 16.49 -12.39 6.29
N VAL A 210 16.82 -11.19 5.79
CA VAL A 210 16.86 -10.84 4.36
C VAL A 210 18.31 -10.47 4.02
N GLY A 211 18.95 -11.27 3.18
CA GLY A 211 20.34 -11.05 2.79
C GLY A 211 20.53 -9.86 1.83
N SER A 212 21.73 -9.27 1.82
CA SER A 212 22.06 -8.14 0.93
C SER A 212 22.00 -8.47 -0.56
N GLU A 213 22.16 -9.74 -0.93
CA GLU A 213 22.09 -10.25 -2.31
C GLU A 213 20.69 -10.81 -2.67
N GLU A 214 19.70 -10.62 -1.79
CA GLU A 214 18.36 -11.14 -2.03
C GLU A 214 17.72 -10.41 -3.21
N LYS A 215 17.27 -11.19 -4.20
CA LYS A 215 16.64 -10.67 -5.42
C LYS A 215 15.15 -10.44 -5.23
N SER A 216 14.52 -11.26 -4.38
CA SER A 216 13.09 -11.20 -4.14
C SER A 216 12.75 -11.65 -2.73
N VAL A 217 11.85 -10.92 -2.08
CA VAL A 217 11.21 -11.33 -0.83
C VAL A 217 9.71 -11.32 -1.06
N GLU A 218 9.07 -12.47 -0.92
CA GLU A 218 7.62 -12.58 -1.06
C GLU A 218 6.96 -12.36 0.30
N PHE A 219 6.05 -11.40 0.38
CA PHE A 219 5.13 -11.26 1.49
C PHE A 219 3.87 -12.06 1.19
N ASN A 220 3.50 -12.92 2.13
CA ASN A 220 2.27 -13.72 2.10
C ASN A 220 1.42 -13.37 3.32
N CYS A 221 0.15 -13.13 3.10
CA CYS A 221 -0.85 -12.91 4.16
C CYS A 221 -2.13 -13.65 3.78
N LYS A 222 -2.56 -14.60 4.61
CA LYS A 222 -3.86 -15.26 4.40
C LYS A 222 -4.98 -14.31 4.79
N LEU A 223 -5.86 -14.05 3.83
CA LEU A 223 -7.13 -13.38 4.04
C LEU A 223 -8.24 -14.44 4.08
N GLU A 224 -9.49 -14.04 4.31
CA GLU A 224 -10.61 -14.96 4.29
C GLU A 224 -10.70 -15.65 2.92
N GLY A 225 -10.51 -16.97 2.87
CA GLY A 225 -10.66 -17.79 1.67
C GLY A 225 -9.64 -17.56 0.53
N THR A 226 -8.73 -16.59 0.65
CA THR A 226 -7.73 -16.25 -0.37
C THR A 226 -6.40 -15.81 0.26
N ASN A 227 -5.31 -15.83 -0.51
CA ASN A 227 -4.00 -15.37 -0.04
C ASN A 227 -3.61 -14.10 -0.79
N LEU A 228 -3.29 -13.05 -0.03
CA LEU A 228 -2.59 -11.89 -0.54
C LEU A 228 -1.11 -12.23 -0.66
N ARG A 229 -0.55 -12.02 -1.85
CA ARG A 229 0.86 -12.32 -2.15
C ARG A 229 1.47 -11.23 -3.02
N VAL A 230 2.58 -10.65 -2.56
CA VAL A 230 3.35 -9.68 -3.34
C VAL A 230 4.84 -9.92 -3.18
N SER A 231 5.61 -9.64 -4.23
CA SER A 231 7.08 -9.77 -4.22
C SER A 231 7.75 -8.40 -4.22
N PHE A 232 8.59 -8.15 -3.22
CA PHE A 232 9.51 -7.02 -3.16
C PHE A 232 10.85 -7.41 -3.78
N GLU A 233 11.54 -6.44 -4.37
CA GLU A 233 12.86 -6.63 -4.99
C GLU A 233 13.91 -5.80 -4.24
N PRO A 234 14.54 -6.33 -3.16
CA PRO A 234 15.46 -5.56 -2.32
C PRO A 234 16.59 -4.85 -3.09
N GLN A 235 17.09 -5.45 -4.16
CA GLN A 235 18.11 -4.83 -5.04
C GLN A 235 17.66 -3.53 -5.70
N LYS A 236 16.35 -3.33 -5.87
CA LYS A 236 15.77 -2.10 -6.43
C LYS A 236 15.38 -1.10 -5.34
N MET A 237 15.31 -1.53 -4.08
CA MET A 237 14.92 -0.73 -2.92
C MET A 237 16.13 0.08 -2.41
N LEU A 238 16.63 0.94 -3.29
CA LEU A 238 17.79 1.81 -3.09
C LEU A 238 17.36 3.28 -3.07
N ASP A 239 17.74 4.00 -2.03
CA ASP A 239 17.65 5.46 -1.97
C ASP A 239 19.03 6.09 -2.19
N ASN A 240 19.12 7.42 -2.04
CA ASN A 240 20.37 8.15 -2.19
C ASN A 240 21.46 7.76 -1.16
N GLN A 241 21.10 6.99 -0.11
CA GLN A 241 21.99 6.48 0.93
C GLN A 241 22.23 4.95 0.78
N GLY A 242 21.78 4.33 -0.32
CA GLY A 242 21.95 2.91 -0.60
C GLY A 242 20.73 2.06 -0.21
N PRO A 243 20.91 0.77 0.11
CA PRO A 243 19.80 -0.12 0.47
C PRO A 243 18.95 0.43 1.62
N ALA A 244 17.63 0.34 1.46
CA ALA A 244 16.66 0.85 2.42
C ALA A 244 15.49 -0.13 2.60
N LEU A 245 15.72 -1.29 3.21
CA LEU A 245 14.66 -2.10 3.81
C LEU A 245 14.28 -1.51 5.16
#